data_AF-A0A8W8MV11-F1
#
_entry.id   AF-A0A8W8MV11-F1
#
_cell.length_a   1.000
_cell.length_b   1.000
_cell.length_c   1.000
_cell.angle_alpha   90.00
_cell.angle_beta   90.00
_cell.angle_gamma   90.00
#
_symmetry.space_group_name_H-M   'P 1'
#
loop_
_entity.id
_entity.type
_entity.pdbx_description
1 polymer ?
#
loop_
_entity_poly.entity_id
_entity_poly.type
_entity_poly.pdbx_seq_one_letter_code
_entity_poly.pdbx_strand_id
1 'polypeptide(L)'
;KVLQSLPDSWSVHIISQFLSRAVRKSMNLSRNTRIERMMSRGENLRVKQTSIELQREFVTMNDDRMCAVCNRAFSDPTFVRYPNGVVTHVHCAKNRHVCPVTGKLFSTKQS
;
A
#
# COMPACT_ATOMS: atom_id res chain seq x y z
N LYS A 1 25.35 3.87 33.03
CA LYS A 1 25.78 2.59 33.66
C LYS A 1 27.02 1.97 33.01
N VAL A 2 27.28 2.10 31.70
CA VAL A 2 28.52 1.57 31.05
C VAL A 2 29.79 2.29 31.48
N LEU A 3 29.75 3.60 31.74
CA LEU A 3 30.95 4.35 32.15
C LEU A 3 31.45 3.96 33.55
N GLN A 4 30.57 3.47 34.43
CA GLN A 4 30.90 3.04 35.79
C GLN A 4 31.51 1.63 35.85
N SER A 5 31.50 0.89 34.74
CA SER A 5 32.10 -0.45 34.64
C SER A 5 33.48 -0.43 33.96
N LEU A 6 34.02 0.76 33.65
CA LEU A 6 35.33 0.89 33.03
C LEU A 6 36.42 0.81 34.11
N PRO A 7 37.51 0.05 33.91
CA PRO A 7 38.63 0.02 34.84
C PRO A 7 39.33 1.38 34.93
N ASP A 8 39.69 1.79 36.15
CA ASP A 8 40.40 3.06 36.41
C ASP A 8 41.81 3.09 35.80
N SER A 9 42.37 1.93 35.46
CA SER A 9 43.71 1.78 34.86
C SER A 9 43.77 2.07 33.36
N TRP A 10 42.64 2.32 32.70
CA TRP A 10 42.62 2.55 31.25
C TRP A 10 42.93 3.99 30.87
N SER A 11 43.71 4.17 29.80
CA SER A 11 43.98 5.50 29.23
C SER A 11 42.71 6.14 28.69
N VAL A 12 42.40 7.33 29.20
CA VAL A 12 41.28 8.18 28.76
C VAL A 12 41.29 8.42 27.25
N HIS A 13 42.48 8.51 26.64
CA HIS A 13 42.63 8.71 25.20
C HIS A 13 42.01 7.55 24.39
N ILE A 14 42.29 6.31 24.78
CA ILE A 14 41.79 5.10 24.11
C ILE A 14 40.28 4.98 24.30
N ILE A 15 39.80 5.21 25.53
CA ILE A 15 38.38 5.19 25.87
C ILE A 15 37.61 6.23 25.05
N SER A 16 38.11 7.46 24.98
CA SER A 16 37.46 8.56 24.26
C SER A 16 37.29 8.25 22.76
N GLN A 17 38.32 7.71 22.11
CA GLN A 17 38.24 7.32 20.71
C GLN A 17 37.20 6.21 20.48
N PHE A 18 37.20 5.17 21.31
CA PHE A 18 36.25 4.07 21.22
C PHE A 18 34.81 4.55 21.44
N LEU A 19 34.55 5.26 22.55
CA LEU A 19 33.22 5.76 22.90
C LEU A 19 32.70 6.72 21.83
N SER A 20 33.54 7.61 21.32
CA SER A 20 33.17 8.52 20.23
C SER A 20 32.71 7.76 18.99
N ARG A 21 33.41 6.68 18.62
CA ARG A 21 33.01 5.82 17.49
C ARG A 21 31.72 5.06 17.80
N ALA A 22 31.58 4.50 19.00
CA ALA A 22 30.41 3.74 19.41
C ALA A 22 29.14 4.61 19.44
N VAL A 23 29.22 5.81 20.01
CA VAL A 23 28.12 6.78 20.06
C VAL A 23 27.75 7.21 18.65
N ARG A 24 28.72 7.60 17.80
CA ARG A 24 28.44 7.95 16.40
C ARG A 24 27.77 6.81 15.65
N LYS A 25 28.24 5.58 15.82
CA LYS A 25 27.64 4.38 15.19
C LYS A 25 26.20 4.18 15.66
N SER A 26 25.94 4.27 16.96
CA SER A 26 24.60 4.14 17.53
C SER A 26 23.64 5.22 17.03
N MET A 27 24.11 6.48 16.98
CA MET A 27 23.32 7.59 16.46
C MET A 27 23.02 7.44 14.97
N ASN A 28 24.02 7.02 14.17
CA ASN A 28 23.85 6.78 12.75
C ASN A 28 22.86 5.65 12.48
N LEU A 29 22.97 4.54 13.22
CA LEU A 29 22.03 3.43 13.11
C LEU A 29 20.59 3.87 13.44
N SER A 30 20.40 4.57 14.57
CA SER A 30 19.09 5.08 14.98
C SER A 30 18.49 6.03 13.94
N ARG A 31 19.30 6.93 13.38
CA ARG A 31 18.87 7.85 12.32
C ARG A 31 18.47 7.09 11.06
N ASN A 32 19.29 6.15 10.59
CA ASN A 32 19.02 5.38 9.38
C ASN A 32 17.75 4.54 9.52
N THR A 33 17.58 3.82 10.63
CA THR A 33 16.35 3.06 10.92
C THR A 33 15.12 3.96 10.93
N ARG A 34 15.23 5.18 11.49
CA ARG A 34 14.13 6.15 11.46
C ARG A 34 13.82 6.60 10.03
N ILE A 35 14.83 6.91 9.23
CA ILE A 35 14.67 7.31 7.83
C ILE A 35 13.97 6.20 7.04
N GLU A 36 14.48 4.97 7.10
CA GLU A 36 13.89 3.81 6.44
C GLU A 36 12.43 3.61 6.84
N ARG A 37 12.14 3.63 8.15
CA ARG A 37 10.76 3.51 8.66
C ARG A 37 9.85 4.60 8.11
N MET A 38 10.32 5.85 8.05
CA MET A 38 9.51 6.96 7.55
C MET A 38 9.32 6.88 6.03
N MET A 39 10.33 6.43 5.28
CA MET A 39 10.19 6.18 3.84
C MET A 39 9.14 5.10 3.57
N SER A 40 9.23 3.94 4.24
CA SER A 40 8.23 2.88 4.10
C SER A 40 6.84 3.34 4.53
N ARG A 41 6.72 4.20 5.55
CA ARG A 41 5.44 4.80 5.93
C ARG A 41 4.91 5.73 4.82
N GLY A 42 5.75 6.57 4.24
CA GLY A 42 5.39 7.49 3.16
C GLY A 42 4.88 6.74 1.93
N GLU A 43 5.58 5.68 1.51
CA GLU A 43 5.15 4.83 0.40
C GLU A 43 3.80 4.15 0.68
N ASN A 44 3.62 3.60 1.89
CA ASN A 44 2.35 3.02 2.30
C ASN A 44 1.21 4.04 2.26
N LEU A 45 1.43 5.25 2.74
CA LEU A 45 0.44 6.32 2.70
C LEU A 45 0.10 6.72 1.27
N ARG A 46 1.10 6.83 0.39
CA ARG A 46 0.89 7.12 -1.03
C ARG A 46 0.02 6.06 -1.71
N VAL A 47 0.33 4.78 -1.52
CA VAL A 47 -0.46 3.68 -2.10
C VAL A 47 -1.89 3.67 -1.55
N LYS A 48 -2.06 3.90 -0.23
CA LYS A 48 -3.39 4.02 0.39
C LYS A 48 -4.20 5.18 -0.19
N GLN A 49 -3.58 6.34 -0.39
CA GLN A 49 -4.23 7.49 -1.00
C GLN A 49 -4.70 7.16 -2.43
N THR A 50 -3.84 6.58 -3.27
CA THR A 50 -4.23 6.15 -4.62
C THR A 50 -5.37 5.15 -4.59
N SER A 51 -5.38 4.20 -3.65
CA SER A 51 -6.49 3.26 -3.47
C SER A 51 -7.80 3.99 -3.12
N ILE A 52 -7.75 4.97 -2.22
CA ILE A 52 -8.92 5.77 -1.83
C ILE A 52 -9.43 6.58 -3.03
N GLU A 53 -8.55 7.20 -3.80
CA GLU A 53 -8.90 7.97 -5.00
C GLU A 53 -9.59 7.09 -6.06
N LEU A 54 -9.08 5.88 -6.31
CA LEU A 54 -9.71 4.91 -7.21
C LEU A 54 -11.06 4.41 -6.69
N GLN A 55 -11.21 4.28 -5.36
CA GLN A 55 -12.48 3.87 -4.74
C GLN A 55 -13.53 4.97 -4.72
N ARG A 56 -13.12 6.25 -4.73
CA ARG A 56 -14.03 7.41 -4.77
C ARG A 56 -14.79 7.52 -6.07
N GLU A 57 -14.29 6.93 -7.15
CA GLU A 57 -14.99 6.92 -8.43
C GLU A 57 -16.32 6.16 -8.28
N PHE A 58 -17.43 6.87 -8.49
CA PHE A 58 -18.77 6.33 -8.44
C PHE A 58 -19.31 6.03 -9.83
N VAL A 59 -20.33 5.19 -9.88
CA VAL A 59 -21.03 4.82 -11.10
C VAL A 59 -22.50 5.16 -10.91
N THR A 60 -23.02 6.07 -11.73
CA THR A 60 -24.44 6.42 -11.72
C THR A 60 -25.22 5.40 -12.55
N MET A 61 -26.19 4.74 -11.93
CA MET A 61 -27.13 3.85 -12.63
C MET A 61 -28.35 4.66 -13.04
N ASN A 62 -28.53 4.83 -14.35
CA ASN A 62 -29.69 5.45 -14.97
C ASN A 62 -30.39 4.39 -15.84
N ASP A 63 -31.63 4.64 -16.24
CA ASP A 63 -32.40 3.71 -17.06
C ASP A 63 -31.76 3.45 -18.45
N ASP A 64 -31.00 4.43 -18.96
CA ASP A 64 -30.26 4.31 -20.23
C ASP A 64 -28.99 3.43 -20.13
N ARG A 65 -28.59 3.06 -18.90
CA ARG A 65 -27.33 2.34 -18.70
C ARG A 65 -27.49 0.88 -19.10
N MET A 66 -26.63 0.44 -20.02
CA MET A 66 -26.67 -0.91 -20.58
C MET A 66 -25.51 -1.75 -20.06
N CYS A 67 -25.73 -3.06 -19.94
CA CYS A 67 -24.66 -4.00 -19.62
C CYS A 67 -23.63 -4.04 -20.74
N ALA A 68 -22.35 -3.86 -20.40
CA ALA A 68 -21.27 -3.79 -21.39
C ALA A 68 -20.96 -5.13 -22.11
N VAL A 69 -21.63 -6.22 -21.74
CA VAL A 69 -21.45 -7.55 -22.36
C VAL A 69 -22.63 -7.92 -23.26
N CYS A 70 -23.86 -7.89 -22.73
CA CYS A 70 -25.05 -8.31 -23.48
C CYS A 70 -25.82 -7.13 -24.12
N ASN A 71 -25.42 -5.90 -23.82
CA ASN A 71 -26.07 -4.67 -24.30
C ASN A 71 -27.58 -4.62 -24.01
N ARG A 72 -28.00 -5.14 -22.84
CA ARG A 72 -29.37 -5.05 -22.32
C ARG A 72 -29.41 -4.15 -21.09
N ALA A 73 -30.56 -3.54 -20.84
CA ALA A 73 -30.79 -2.71 -19.66
C ALA A 73 -30.73 -3.54 -18.36
N PHE A 74 -30.54 -2.87 -17.23
CA PHE A 74 -30.60 -3.48 -15.92
C PHE A 74 -32.05 -3.45 -15.41
N SER A 75 -32.73 -4.59 -15.41
CA SER A 75 -34.07 -4.73 -14.81
C SER A 75 -34.03 -4.81 -13.30
N ASP A 76 -32.97 -5.41 -12.76
CA ASP A 76 -32.76 -5.61 -11.32
C ASP A 76 -31.66 -4.67 -10.80
N PRO A 77 -31.73 -4.21 -9.55
CA PRO A 77 -30.72 -3.34 -8.95
C PRO A 77 -29.38 -4.04 -8.68
N THR A 78 -29.24 -5.31 -9.05
CA THR A 78 -28.00 -6.09 -8.88
C THR A 78 -27.11 -6.00 -10.10
N PHE A 79 -25.88 -5.53 -9.91
CA PHE A 79 -24.88 -5.40 -10.97
C PHE A 79 -23.47 -5.63 -10.43
N VAL A 80 -22.53 -5.89 -11.33
CA VAL A 80 -21.10 -5.98 -11.04
C VAL A 80 -20.42 -4.75 -11.64
N ARG A 81 -19.67 -4.03 -10.81
CA ARG A 81 -18.80 -2.93 -11.22
C ARG A 81 -17.34 -3.36 -11.13
N TYR A 82 -16.60 -3.21 -12.23
CA TYR A 82 -15.15 -3.37 -12.24
C TYR A 82 -14.43 -2.05 -11.92
N PRO A 83 -13.19 -2.08 -11.40
CA PRO A 83 -12.41 -0.87 -11.08
C PRO A 83 -12.15 0.09 -12.25
N ASN A 84 -12.32 -0.35 -13.51
CA ASN A 84 -12.25 0.52 -14.70
C ASN A 84 -13.60 1.14 -15.09
N GLY A 85 -14.61 1.09 -14.22
CA GLY A 85 -15.93 1.68 -14.45
C GLY A 85 -16.88 0.85 -15.33
N VAL A 86 -16.41 -0.29 -15.87
CA VAL A 86 -17.26 -1.21 -16.64
C VAL A 86 -18.31 -1.83 -15.72
N VAL A 87 -19.56 -1.82 -16.16
CA VAL A 87 -20.71 -2.38 -15.44
C VAL A 87 -21.31 -3.51 -16.25
N THR A 88 -21.58 -4.64 -15.59
CA THR A 88 -22.16 -5.82 -16.21
C THR A 88 -23.23 -6.41 -15.32
N HIS A 89 -24.19 -7.15 -15.90
CA HIS A 89 -25.04 -8.02 -15.08
C HIS A 89 -24.19 -9.05 -14.33
N VAL A 90 -24.71 -9.54 -13.20
CA VAL A 90 -24.05 -10.57 -12.38
C VAL A 90 -23.74 -11.83 -13.18
N HIS A 91 -24.67 -12.27 -14.03
CA HIS A 91 -24.48 -13.46 -14.88
C HIS A 91 -23.52 -13.24 -16.06
N CYS A 92 -23.30 -11.99 -16.49
CA CYS A 92 -22.32 -11.66 -17.53
C CYS A 92 -20.88 -11.62 -16.97
N ALA A 93 -20.72 -11.51 -15.65
CA ALA A 93 -19.43 -11.47 -14.98
C ALA A 93 -18.87 -12.89 -14.74
N LYS A 94 -18.43 -13.56 -15.82
CA LYS A 94 -17.84 -14.93 -15.75
C LYS A 94 -16.68 -15.04 -14.74
N ASN A 95 -15.86 -14.01 -14.63
CA ASN A 95 -14.80 -13.91 -13.65
C ASN A 95 -14.80 -12.52 -13.02
N ARG A 96 -15.11 -12.44 -11.72
CA ARG A 96 -15.17 -11.18 -10.95
C ARG A 96 -13.86 -10.39 -10.92
N HIS A 97 -12.73 -11.01 -11.26
CA HIS A 97 -11.42 -10.39 -11.24
C HIS A 97 -10.91 -9.99 -12.63
N VAL A 98 -11.56 -10.43 -13.70
CA VAL A 98 -11.17 -10.12 -15.08
C VAL A 98 -12.31 -9.39 -15.77
N CYS A 99 -12.04 -8.18 -16.26
CA CYS A 99 -13.04 -7.45 -17.03
C CYS A 99 -13.42 -8.25 -18.29
N PRO A 100 -14.70 -8.59 -18.52
CA PRO A 100 -15.12 -9.34 -19.70
C PRO A 100 -15.00 -8.53 -20.99
N VAL A 101 -14.88 -7.20 -20.90
CA VAL A 101 -14.78 -6.30 -22.06
C VAL A 101 -13.32 -5.99 -22.40
N THR A 102 -12.48 -5.69 -21.40
CA THR A 102 -11.10 -5.26 -21.62
C THR A 102 -10.06 -6.35 -21.38
N GLY A 103 -10.44 -7.49 -20.81
CA GLY A 103 -9.51 -8.57 -20.41
C GLY A 103 -8.58 -8.21 -19.25
N LYS A 104 -8.71 -7.00 -18.67
CA LYS A 104 -7.84 -6.53 -17.59
C LYS A 104 -8.09 -7.32 -16.30
N LEU A 105 -7.02 -7.86 -15.72
CA LEU A 105 -7.01 -8.53 -14.42
C LEU A 105 -6.87 -7.48 -13.30
N PHE A 106 -7.80 -7.49 -12.35
CA PHE A 106 -7.83 -6.58 -11.19
C PHE A 106 -7.44 -7.25 -9.87
N SER A 107 -7.45 -8.58 -9.79
CA SER A 107 -7.01 -9.32 -8.61
C SER A 107 -6.54 -10.72 -8.99
N THR A 108 -5.43 -11.15 -8.40
CA THR A 108 -4.95 -12.55 -8.45
C THR A 108 -5.37 -13.36 -7.22
N LYS A 109 -5.97 -12.72 -6.21
CA LYS A 109 -6.42 -13.40 -5.00
C LYS A 109 -7.77 -14.08 -5.27
N GLN A 110 -7.78 -15.42 -5.28
CA GLN A 110 -8.99 -16.19 -5.02
C GLN A 110 -9.24 -16.11 -3.50
N SER A 111 -10.34 -15.48 -3.07
CA SER A 111 -10.80 -15.60 -1.68
C SER A 111 -11.71 -16.81 -1.55
#